data_AF-A0A1W9PR79-F1
#
_entry.id   AF-A0A1W9PR79-F1
#
_cell.length_a   1.000
_cell.length_b   1.000
_cell.length_c   1.000
_cell.angle_alpha   90.00
_cell.angle_beta   90.00
_cell.angle_gamma   90.00
#
_symmetry.space_group_name_H-M   'P 1'
#
loop_
_entity.id
_entity.type
_entity.pdbx_description
1 polymer ?
#
loop_
_entity_poly.entity_id
_entity_poly.type
_entity_poly.pdbx_seq_one_letter_code
_entity_poly.pdbx_strand_id
1 'polypeptide(L)' 'MPKITKVIKRNGTTVDFTSERIANAIYRAAVAVGGRDRDTAIELTQKVIEILETSTPAGHTPTVEEIQDIVEKVLIENGH' A
#
# COMPACT_ATOMS: atom_id res chain seq x y z
N MET A 1 -14.26 3.38 -3.35
CA MET A 1 -13.37 4.51 -2.97
C MET A 1 -12.75 4.16 -1.65
N PRO A 2 -11.44 4.40 -1.45
CA PRO A 2 -10.80 4.09 -0.19
C PRO A 2 -11.36 4.96 0.94
N LYS A 3 -11.63 4.36 2.11
CA LYS A 3 -12.05 5.07 3.34
C LYS A 3 -10.93 5.93 3.90
N ILE A 4 -9.69 5.59 3.57
CA ILE A 4 -8.49 6.29 3.98
C ILE A 4 -8.19 7.39 2.97
N THR A 5 -8.11 8.63 3.47
CA THR A 5 -7.92 9.83 2.66
C THR A 5 -6.59 10.53 2.93
N LYS A 6 -5.90 10.18 4.03
CA LYS A 6 -4.65 10.81 4.47
C LYS A 6 -3.64 9.77 4.92
N VAL A 7 -2.37 10.13 4.87
CA VAL A 7 -1.23 9.34 5.35
C VAL A 7 -0.23 10.24 6.06
N ILE A 8 0.34 9.78 7.16
CA ILE A 8 1.41 10.49 7.89
C ILE A 8 2.79 9.99 7.41
N LYS A 9 3.62 10.89 6.88
CA LYS A 9 5.01 10.59 6.50
C LYS A 9 5.91 10.47 7.73
N ARG A 10 7.09 9.85 7.57
CA ARG A 10 8.12 9.70 8.62
C ARG A 10 8.54 11.02 9.28
N ASN A 11 8.45 12.15 8.58
CA ASN A 11 8.74 13.49 9.13
C ASN A 11 7.54 14.12 9.88
N GLY A 12 6.45 13.38 10.10
CA GLY A 12 5.23 13.85 10.74
C GLY A 12 4.27 14.62 9.82
N THR A 13 4.61 14.83 8.54
CA THR A 13 3.72 15.56 7.62
C THR A 13 2.59 14.70 7.10
N THR A 14 1.38 15.24 7.11
CA THR A 14 0.19 14.57 6.57
C THR A 14 0.02 14.91 5.08
N VAL A 15 -0.17 13.89 4.25
CA VAL A 15 -0.41 14.03 2.81
C VAL A 15 -1.65 13.26 2.38
N ASP A 16 -2.17 13.54 1.19
CA ASP A 16 -3.29 12.79 0.63
C ASP A 16 -2.91 11.33 0.32
N PHE A 17 -3.80 10.43 0.71
CA PHE A 17 -3.75 9.04 0.33
C PHE A 17 -4.16 8.90 -1.15
N THR A 18 -3.36 8.16 -1.91
CA THR A 18 -3.70 7.79 -3.28
C THR A 18 -3.31 6.34 -3.50
N SER A 19 -4.25 5.53 -3.99
CA SER A 19 -4.02 4.12 -4.33
C SER A 19 -2.90 3.97 -5.37
N GLU A 20 -2.76 4.94 -6.27
CA GLU A 20 -1.70 4.99 -7.27
C GLU A 20 -0.29 4.93 -6.67
N ARG A 21 -0.07 5.54 -5.49
CA ARG A 21 1.24 5.48 -4.81
C ARG A 21 1.57 4.08 -4.31
N ILE A 22 0.57 3.31 -3.89
CA ILE A 22 0.73 1.91 -3.51
C ILE A 22 0.98 1.06 -4.75
N ALA A 23 0.18 1.24 -5.80
CA ALA A 23 0.36 0.53 -7.07
C ALA A 23 1.75 0.73 -7.66
N ASN A 24 2.26 1.97 -7.63
CA ASN A 24 3.62 2.27 -8.08
C ASN A 24 4.69 1.63 -7.18
N ALA A 25 4.48 1.55 -5.87
CA ALA A 25 5.41 0.88 -4.96
C ALA A 25 5.47 -0.63 -5.24
N ILE A 26 4.32 -1.29 -5.35
CA ILE A 26 4.18 -2.71 -5.67
C ILE A 26 4.78 -3.01 -7.05
N TYR A 27 4.46 -2.20 -8.06
CA TYR A 27 5.00 -2.37 -9.40
C TYR A 27 6.53 -2.26 -9.41
N ARG A 28 7.10 -1.29 -8.69
CA ARG A 28 8.56 -1.15 -8.57
C ARG A 28 9.21 -2.35 -7.87
N ALA A 29 8.56 -2.92 -6.85
CA ALA A 29 9.02 -4.14 -6.20
C ALA A 29 9.00 -5.33 -7.16
N ALA A 30 7.88 -5.53 -7.87
CA ALA A 30 7.75 -6.59 -8.88
C ALA A 30 8.81 -6.47 -9.99
N VAL A 31 9.06 -5.24 -10.48
CA VAL A 31 10.10 -4.98 -11.49
C VAL A 31 11.51 -5.31 -10.98
N ALA A 32 11.80 -5.05 -9.70
CA ALA A 32 13.10 -5.35 -9.10
C ALA A 32 13.41 -6.85 -9.06
N VAL A 33 12.37 -7.70 -8.96
CA VAL A 33 12.49 -9.16 -8.99
C VAL A 33 12.26 -9.77 -10.38
N GLY A 34 12.16 -8.94 -11.43
CA GLY A 34 12.02 -9.37 -12.83
C GLY A 34 10.59 -9.56 -13.33
N GLY A 35 9.59 -9.28 -12.49
CA GLY A 35 8.17 -9.27 -12.87
C GLY A 35 7.78 -7.99 -13.60
N ARG A 36 6.81 -8.06 -14.53
CA ARG A 36 6.32 -6.89 -15.29
C ARG A 36 4.80 -6.81 -15.38
N ASP A 37 4.12 -7.59 -14.55
CA ASP A 37 2.67 -7.66 -14.58
C ASP A 37 2.03 -6.51 -13.81
N ARG A 38 1.42 -5.59 -14.57
CA ARG A 38 0.73 -4.43 -14.04
C ARG A 38 -0.65 -4.79 -13.50
N ASP A 39 -1.28 -5.84 -14.02
CA ASP A 39 -2.59 -6.29 -13.57
C ASP A 39 -2.46 -6.91 -12.18
N THR A 40 -1.44 -7.75 -11.98
CA THR A 40 -1.07 -8.26 -10.65
C THR A 40 -0.80 -7.11 -9.67
N ALA A 41 -0.09 -6.05 -10.08
CA ALA A 41 0.17 -4.91 -9.19
C ALA A 41 -1.12 -4.18 -8.77
N ILE A 42 -2.12 -4.08 -9.65
CA ILE A 42 -3.43 -3.49 -9.34
C ILE A 42 -4.20 -4.38 -8.37
N GLU A 43 -4.20 -5.70 -8.57
CA GLU A 43 -4.85 -6.65 -7.66
C GLU A 43 -4.24 -6.62 -6.25
N LEU A 44 -2.92 -6.63 -6.15
CA LEU A 44 -2.21 -6.52 -4.87
C LEU A 44 -2.45 -5.16 -4.20
N THR A 45 -2.58 -4.08 -4.98
CA THR A 45 -2.95 -2.77 -4.44
C THR A 45 -4.31 -2.81 -3.76
N GLN A 46 -5.28 -3.48 -4.37
CA GLN A 46 -6.62 -3.59 -3.80
C GLN A 46 -6.60 -4.39 -2.48
N LYS A 47 -5.82 -5.48 -2.42
CA LYS A 47 -5.60 -6.24 -1.18
C LYS A 47 -4.96 -5.39 -0.08
N VAL A 48 -3.94 -4.61 -0.41
CA VAL A 48 -3.30 -3.69 0.55
C VAL A 48 -4.30 -2.68 1.09
N ILE A 49 -5.14 -2.09 0.23
CA ILE A 49 -6.17 -1.13 0.66
C ILE A 49 -7.17 -1.79 1.61
N GLU A 50 -7.63 -3.00 1.29
CA GLU A 50 -8.57 -3.74 2.14
C GLU A 50 -7.98 -4.06 3.52
N ILE A 51 -6.73 -4.52 3.55
CA ILE A 51 -6.03 -4.78 4.81
C ILE A 51 -5.84 -3.47 5.59
N LEU A 52 -5.43 -2.40 4.91
CA LEU A 52 -5.22 -1.10 5.54
C LEU A 52 -6.53 -0.55 6.14
N GLU A 53 -7.65 -0.66 5.44
CA GLU A 53 -8.96 -0.22 5.94
C GLU A 53 -9.49 -1.05 7.10
N THR A 54 -9.14 -2.34 7.15
CA THR A 54 -9.57 -3.23 8.23
C THR A 54 -8.65 -3.17 9.45
N SER A 55 -7.35 -2.89 9.24
CA SER A 55 -6.36 -2.76 10.31
C SER A 55 -6.33 -1.35 10.92
N THR A 56 -6.72 -0.31 10.17
CA THR A 56 -6.71 1.07 10.65
C THR A 56 -7.95 1.34 11.52
N PRO A 57 -7.77 1.63 12.83
CA PRO A 57 -8.90 1.97 13.70
C PRO A 57 -9.60 3.26 13.25
N ALA A 58 -10.88 3.39 13.61
CA ALA A 58 -11.62 4.63 13.36
C ALA A 58 -10.93 5.83 14.04
N GLY A 59 -10.61 6.87 13.26
CA GLY A 59 -9.91 8.06 13.73
C GLY A 59 -8.38 7.97 13.69
N HIS A 60 -7.81 6.81 13.33
CA HIS A 60 -6.38 6.68 13.07
C HIS A 60 -6.06 7.07 11.62
N THR A 61 -4.96 7.80 11.43
CA THR A 61 -4.41 8.06 10.10
C THR A 61 -3.17 7.19 9.94
N PRO A 62 -3.14 6.26 8.99
CA PRO A 62 -2.00 5.36 8.85
C PRO A 62 -0.75 6.16 8.48
N THR A 63 0.37 5.68 8.98
CA THR A 63 1.70 6.16 8.63
C THR A 63 2.19 5.51 7.35
N VAL A 64 3.19 6.13 6.72
CA VAL A 64 3.87 5.54 5.56
C VAL A 64 4.52 4.21 5.90
N GLU A 65 5.00 4.02 7.14
CA GLU A 65 5.63 2.77 7.58
C GLU A 65 4.59 1.65 7.71
N GLU A 66 3.43 1.91 8.33
CA GLU A 66 2.33 0.92 8.41
C GLU A 66 1.87 0.46 7.02
N ILE A 67 1.83 1.36 6.04
CA ILE A 67 1.51 1.00 4.65
C ILE A 67 2.62 0.14 4.04
N GLN A 68 3.89 0.45 4.31
CA GLN A 68 5.01 -0.36 3.82
C GLN A 68 4.97 -1.78 4.40
N ASP A 69 4.73 -1.92 5.70
CA ASP A 69 4.64 -3.23 6.36
C ASP A 69 3.54 -4.11 5.73
N ILE A 70 2.38 -3.50 5.41
CA ILE A 70 1.28 -4.21 4.76
C ILE A 70 1.65 -4.56 3.31
N VAL A 71 2.28 -3.64 2.56
CA VAL A 71 2.74 -3.92 1.20
C VAL A 71 3.74 -5.08 1.18
N GLU A 72 4.73 -5.08 2.06
CA GLU A 72 5.72 -6.15 2.19
C GLU A 72 5.05 -7.48 2.54
N LYS A 73 4.15 -7.48 3.52
CA LYS A 73 3.37 -8.67 3.88
C LYS A 73 2.60 -9.23 2.69
N VAL A 74 1.90 -8.38 1.95
CA VAL A 74 1.12 -8.79 0.77
C VAL A 74 2.03 -9.34 -0.33
N LEU A 75 3.19 -8.75 -0.57
CA LEU A 75 4.16 -9.26 -1.54
C LEU A 75 4.66 -10.65 -1.13
N ILE A 76 5.12 -10.82 0.12
CA ILE A 76 5.62 -12.10 0.64
C ILE A 76 4.54 -13.19 0.57
N GLU A 77 3.31 -12.89 0.98
CA GLU A 77 2.19 -13.85 0.96
C GLU A 77 1.77 -14.26 -0.46
N ASN A 78 2.01 -13.42 -1.46
CA ASN A 78 1.69 -13.71 -2.86
C ASN A 78 2.93 -14.16 -3.68
N GLY A 79 4.06 -14.41 -3.01
CA GLY A 79 5.26 -14.97 -3.63
C GLY A 79 6.13 -13.97 -4.42
N HIS A 80 6.11 -12.70 -4.01
CA HIS A 80 6.90 -11.61 -4.59
C HIS A 80 7.97 -11.07 -3.63
#